data_AF-A0A379EZM3-F1
#
_entry.id   AF-A0A379EZM3-F1
#
_cell.length_a   1.000
_cell.length_b   1.000
_cell.length_c   1.000
_cell.angle_alpha   90.00
_cell.angle_beta   90.00
_cell.angle_gamma   90.00
#
_symmetry.space_group_name_H-M   'P 1'
#
loop_
_entity.id
_entity.type
_entity.pdbx_description
1 polymer ?
#
loop_
_entity_poly.entity_id
_entity_poly.type
_entity_poly.pdbx_seq_one_letter_code
_entity_poly.pdbx_strand_id
1 'polypeptide(L)' 'MEPLIIKLGGVLLDNEKALTRFFTALQEYRTSHSRPLVIVHGGGCLVDSLMKKLQLPVVKKQGLRVTPRRSN' A
#
# COMPACT_ATOMS: atom_id res chain seq x y z
N MET A 1 -12.15 -21.63 7.62
CA MET A 1 -12.41 -20.81 6.42
C MET A 1 -11.16 -19.96 6.18
N GLU A 2 -10.48 -20.11 5.05
CA GLU A 2 -9.20 -19.42 4.82
C GLU A 2 -9.42 -17.99 4.30
N PRO A 3 -8.80 -16.95 4.88
CA PRO A 3 -8.94 -15.58 4.38
C PRO A 3 -8.22 -15.40 3.03
N LEU A 4 -8.78 -14.56 2.14
CA LEU A 4 -8.07 -14.09 0.95
C LEU A 4 -7.28 -12.83 1.33
N ILE A 5 -5.95 -12.94 1.30
CA ILE A 5 -5.02 -11.87 1.67
C ILE A 5 -4.46 -11.23 0.40
N ILE A 6 -4.62 -9.93 0.24
CA ILE A 6 -4.19 -9.18 -0.95
C ILE A 6 -3.18 -8.11 -0.55
N LYS A 7 -1.96 -8.19 -1.08
CA LYS A 7 -0.97 -7.11 -0.96
C LYS A 7 -1.24 -6.04 -2.01
N LEU A 8 -1.75 -4.90 -1.58
CA LEU A 8 -1.93 -3.72 -2.41
C LEU A 8 -0.66 -2.85 -2.38
N GLY A 9 -0.16 -2.40 -3.53
CA GLY A 9 1.07 -1.63 -3.58
C GLY A 9 1.49 -1.21 -4.98
N GLY A 10 2.64 -0.51 -5.05
CA GLY A 10 3.22 -0.04 -6.30
C GLY A 10 2.40 1.06 -6.98
N VAL A 11 2.58 1.18 -8.29
CA VAL A 11 1.94 2.19 -9.16
C VAL A 11 0.41 2.17 -9.07
N LEU A 12 -0.18 1.04 -8.68
CA LEU A 12 -1.62 0.93 -8.53
C LEU A 12 -2.16 1.89 -7.47
N LEU A 13 -1.42 2.18 -6.38
CA LEU A 13 -1.85 3.12 -5.36
C LEU A 13 -1.90 4.58 -5.85
N ASP A 14 -1.15 4.91 -6.91
CA ASP A 14 -1.10 6.24 -7.52
C ASP A 14 -2.03 6.35 -8.75
N ASN A 15 -2.80 5.30 -9.06
CA ASN A 15 -3.69 5.25 -10.22
C ASN A 15 -5.15 5.07 -9.78
N GLU A 16 -5.87 6.18 -9.71
CA GLU A 16 -7.27 6.23 -9.29
C GLU A 16 -8.17 5.29 -10.11
N LYS A 17 -8.01 5.25 -11.44
CA LYS A 17 -8.79 4.34 -12.31
C LYS A 17 -8.52 2.86 -11.98
N ALA A 18 -7.28 2.51 -11.67
CA ALA A 18 -6.93 1.14 -11.30
C ALA A 18 -7.47 0.77 -9.91
N LEU A 19 -7.43 1.68 -8.94
CA LEU A 19 -8.04 1.50 -7.63
C LEU A 19 -9.56 1.31 -7.72
N THR A 20 -10.24 2.14 -8.51
CA THR A 20 -11.70 2.00 -8.71
C THR A 20 -12.02 0.62 -9.26
N ARG A 21 -11.35 0.18 -10.34
CA ARG A 21 -11.56 -1.17 -10.91
C ARG A 21 -11.28 -2.27 -9.89
N PHE A 22 -10.21 -2.13 -9.10
CA PHE A 22 -9.86 -3.11 -8.07
C PHE A 22 -10.96 -3.24 -7.01
N PHE A 23 -11.45 -2.12 -6.48
CA PHE A 23 -12.51 -2.15 -5.47
C PHE A 23 -13.86 -2.59 -6.03
N THR A 24 -14.19 -2.25 -7.28
CA THR A 24 -15.37 -2.79 -7.97
C THR A 24 -15.29 -4.32 -8.09
N ALA A 25 -14.16 -4.86 -8.55
CA ALA A 25 -13.97 -6.31 -8.65
C ALA A 25 -14.07 -7.01 -7.28
N LEU A 26 -13.55 -6.38 -6.22
CA LEU A 26 -13.70 -6.91 -4.86
C LEU A 26 -15.14 -6.89 -4.36
N GLN A 27 -15.91 -5.86 -4.70
CA GLN A 27 -17.33 -5.78 -4.37
C GLN A 27 -18.10 -6.92 -5.06
N GLU A 28 -17.86 -7.15 -6.35
CA GLU A 28 -18.44 -8.25 -7.11
C GLU A 28 -18.05 -9.62 -6.53
N TYR A 29 -16.76 -9.81 -6.21
CA TYR A 29 -16.25 -11.04 -5.61
C TYR A 29 -16.99 -11.42 -4.31
N ARG A 30 -17.28 -10.42 -3.47
CA ARG A 30 -17.99 -10.61 -2.19
C ARG A 30 -19.45 -11.06 -2.35
N THR A 31 -20.05 -10.87 -3.53
CA THR A 31 -21.42 -11.33 -3.79
C THR A 31 -21.50 -12.85 -3.99
N SER A 32 -20.42 -13.45 -4.49
CA SER A 32 -20.34 -14.88 -4.85
C SER A 32 -19.48 -15.70 -3.90
N HIS A 33 -18.66 -15.06 -3.05
CA HIS A 33 -17.74 -15.73 -2.15
C HIS A 33 -17.89 -15.22 -0.70
N SER A 34 -18.03 -16.15 0.24
CA SER A 34 -18.23 -15.87 1.66
C SER A 34 -16.95 -15.92 2.52
N ARG A 35 -15.76 -15.91 1.90
CA ARG A 35 -14.48 -15.95 2.64
C ARG A 35 -14.06 -14.56 3.13
N PRO A 36 -13.44 -14.44 4.33
CA PRO A 36 -12.89 -13.17 4.81
C PRO A 36 -11.86 -12.59 3.84
N LEU A 37 -11.84 -11.26 3.70
CA LEU A 37 -10.90 -10.52 2.87
C LEU A 37 -10.00 -9.65 3.73
N VAL A 38 -8.69 -9.71 3.49
CA VAL A 38 -7.69 -8.87 4.16
C VAL A 38 -6.86 -8.16 3.10
N ILE A 39 -6.84 -6.82 3.14
CA ILE A 39 -5.99 -6.00 2.26
C ILE A 39 -4.84 -5.45 3.07
N VAL A 40 -3.61 -5.66 2.59
CA VAL A 40 -2.39 -5.13 3.20
C VAL A 40 -1.76 -4.13 2.23
N HIS A 41 -1.70 -2.85 2.58
CA HIS A 41 -1.12 -1.83 1.72
C HIS A 41 0.27 -1.37 2.15
N GLY A 42 1.05 -0.86 1.20
CA GLY A 42 2.29 -0.11 1.49
C GLY A 42 2.05 1.38 1.36
N GLY A 43 3.11 2.18 1.42
CA GLY A 43 3.02 3.63 1.21
C GLY A 43 4.37 4.26 0.87
N GLY A 44 5.29 3.47 0.31
CA GLY A 44 6.68 3.87 0.11
C GLY A 44 6.81 5.19 -0.66
N CYS A 45 6.18 5.28 -1.84
CA CYS A 45 6.22 6.45 -2.71
C CYS A 45 5.78 7.75 -2.01
N LEU A 46 4.65 7.70 -1.30
CA LEU A 46 4.11 8.85 -0.57
C LEU A 46 5.02 9.31 0.57
N VAL A 47 5.61 8.35 1.31
CA VAL A 47 6.58 8.69 2.36
C VAL A 47 7.85 9.29 1.78
N ASP A 48 8.40 8.74 0.69
CA ASP A 48 9.58 9.31 0.02
C ASP A 48 9.29 10.75 -0.45
N SER A 49 8.09 10.99 -1.00
CA SER A 49 7.63 12.30 -1.45
C SER A 49 7.50 13.29 -0.29
N LEU A 50 6.95 12.86 0.85
CA LEU A 50 6.83 13.69 2.06
C LEU A 50 8.21 14.03 2.62
N MET A 51 9.10 13.05 2.76
CA MET A 51 10.47 13.28 3.27
C MET A 51 11.21 14.29 2.40
N LYS A 52 11.07 14.20 1.06
CA LYS A 52 11.63 15.18 0.13
C LYS A 52 11.06 16.59 0.36
N LYS A 53 9.74 16.74 0.54
CA LYS A 53 9.10 18.03 0.85
C LYS A 53 9.59 18.62 2.17
N LEU A 54 9.88 17.77 3.16
CA LEU A 54 10.42 18.14 4.46
C LEU A 54 11.95 18.34 4.46
N GLN A 55 12.61 18.17 3.32
CA GLN A 55 14.07 18.23 3.18
C GLN A 55 14.79 17.21 4.10
N LEU A 56 14.12 16.09 4.40
CA LEU A 56 14.68 15.00 5.19
C LEU A 56 15.33 13.95 4.27
N PRO A 57 16.46 13.33 4.70
CA PRO A 57 17.15 12.35 3.89
C PRO A 57 16.31 11.06 3.73
N VAL A 58 16.30 10.54 2.51
CA VAL A 58 15.73 9.22 2.20
C VAL A 58 16.88 8.25 1.95
N VAL A 59 17.08 7.32 2.90
CA VAL A 59 18.13 6.29 2.80
C VAL A 59 17.49 4.92 2.62
N LYS A 60 17.98 4.16 1.63
CA LYS A 60 17.58 2.77 1.38
C LYS A 60 18.80 1.87 1.49
N LYS A 61 18.66 0.76 2.22
CA LYS A 61 19.67 -0.32 2.33
C LYS A 61 19.01 -1.61 1.89
N GLN A 62 19.53 -2.22 0.82
CA GLN A 62 19.01 -3.50 0.29
C GLN A 62 17.48 -3.49 0.05
N GLY A 63 16.95 -2.37 -0.47
CA GLY A 63 15.52 -2.22 -0.75
C GLY A 63 14.65 -1.82 0.46
N LEU A 64 15.19 -1.81 1.68
CA LEU A 64 14.48 -1.35 2.88
C LEU A 64 14.80 0.11 3.18
N ARG A 65 13.77 0.91 3.48
CA ARG A 65 13.96 2.28 3.96
C ARG A 65 14.53 2.24 5.38
N VAL A 66 15.59 3.00 5.62
CA VAL A 66 16.06 3.28 6.97
C VAL A 66 15.13 4.30 7.58
N THR A 67 14.38 3.91 8.62
CA THR A 67 13.56 4.83 9.41
C THR A 67 14.38 5.27 10.63
N PRO A 68 14.84 6.54 10.69
CA PRO A 68 15.60 7.01 11.84
C PRO A 68 14.74 6.96 13.10
N ARG A 69 15.39 6.71 14.24
CA ARG A 69 14.74 6.81 15.55
C ARG A 69 14.34 8.28 15.75
N ARG A 70 13.13 8.55 16.26
CA ARG A 70 12.75 9.93 16.61
C ARG A 70 13.80 10.48 17.59
N SER A 71 14.40 11.61 17.26
CA SER A 71 15.07 12.45 18.26
C SER A 71 13.97 13.03 19.15
N ASN A 72 14.05 12.77 20.45
CA ASN A 72 13.33 13.57 21.44
C ASN A 72 13.90 14.99 21.45
#